data_AF-A0A354SP45-F1
#
_entry.id   AF-A0A354SP45-F1
#
_cell.length_a   1.000
_cell.length_b   1.000
_cell.length_c   1.000
_cell.angle_alpha   90.00
_cell.angle_beta   90.00
_cell.angle_gamma   90.00
#
_symmetry.space_group_name_H-M   'P 1'
#
loop_
_entity.id
_entity.type
_entity.pdbx_description
1 polymer ?
#
loop_
_entity_poly.entity_id
_entity_poly.type
_entity_poly.pdbx_seq_one_letter_code
_entity_poly.pdbx_strand_id
1 'polypeptide(L)'
;WGGTKARVKGDKEHDYWYGEGTLPSDRDIATISWGKEWRMPTKGELETLLEKCGEGVWVKDYKGSGIKGRLFRGVGDGFTEQELFFPAAGYCYNGDFYNVGAGGDCWSGVPDSGYDAWYLYFNSGYAYLNGSYRCNGQSVRAVCAKN
;
A
#
# COMPACT_ATOMS: atom_id res chain seq x y z
N TRP A 1 -12.20 3.18 -3.90
CA TRP A 1 -11.83 3.85 -2.64
C TRP A 1 -13.09 4.04 -1.80
N GLY A 2 -13.11 3.65 -0.52
CA GLY A 2 -14.27 3.94 0.35
C GLY A 2 -14.74 2.87 1.35
N GLY A 3 -13.87 1.96 1.82
CA GLY A 3 -14.22 1.07 2.94
C GLY A 3 -13.47 1.48 4.21
N THR A 4 -14.09 2.26 5.09
CA THR A 4 -13.56 2.57 6.45
C THR A 4 -13.99 1.54 7.50
N LYS A 5 -14.61 0.44 7.09
CA LYS A 5 -15.02 -0.65 7.99
C LYS A 5 -14.13 -1.85 7.76
N ALA A 6 -13.42 -2.29 8.79
CA ALA A 6 -12.86 -3.63 8.84
C ALA A 6 -14.00 -4.62 8.56
N ARG A 7 -13.92 -5.34 7.44
CA ARG A 7 -14.98 -6.27 7.02
C ARG A 7 -15.01 -7.55 7.88
N VAL A 8 -13.95 -7.78 8.65
CA VAL A 8 -13.81 -8.93 9.54
C VAL A 8 -13.09 -8.44 10.81
N LYS A 9 -13.66 -8.71 11.98
CA LYS A 9 -12.95 -8.63 13.25
C LYS A 9 -12.20 -9.96 13.38
N GLY A 10 -10.87 -9.94 13.37
CA GLY A 10 -10.11 -11.17 13.55
C GLY A 10 -10.30 -11.70 14.96
N ASP A 11 -10.77 -12.94 15.11
CA ASP A 11 -10.96 -13.62 16.40
C ASP A 11 -9.66 -14.24 16.94
N LYS A 12 -8.50 -13.89 16.37
CA LYS A 12 -7.25 -14.58 16.66
C LYS A 12 -6.31 -13.70 17.48
N GLU A 13 -6.25 -13.98 18.79
CA GLU A 13 -5.12 -13.56 19.62
C GLU A 13 -3.85 -14.25 19.14
N HIS A 14 -2.79 -13.47 18.87
CA HIS A 14 -1.43 -13.93 18.56
C HIS A 14 -1.22 -14.68 17.24
N ASP A 15 -1.95 -14.36 16.17
CA ASP A 15 -1.73 -14.98 14.84
C ASP A 15 -0.65 -14.25 14.01
N TYR A 16 0.61 -14.28 14.47
CA TYR A 16 1.74 -13.68 13.74
C TYR A 16 2.22 -14.58 12.61
N TRP A 17 2.43 -14.00 11.42
CA TRP A 17 3.13 -14.67 10.33
C TRP A 17 4.65 -14.46 10.50
N TYR A 18 5.40 -15.56 10.60
CA TYR A 18 6.86 -15.58 10.71
C TYR A 18 7.57 -16.06 9.44
N GLY A 19 6.83 -16.35 8.36
CA GLY A 19 7.47 -16.76 7.11
C GLY A 19 8.11 -15.57 6.39
N GLU A 20 9.17 -15.81 5.62
CA GLU A 20 9.91 -14.75 4.91
C GLU A 20 9.28 -14.37 3.55
N GLY A 21 8.19 -15.03 3.17
CA GLY A 21 7.50 -14.83 1.89
C GLY A 21 6.27 -13.93 1.98
N THR A 22 5.60 -13.77 0.83
CA THR A 22 4.30 -13.12 0.73
C THR A 22 3.28 -13.78 1.67
N LEU A 23 2.37 -12.99 2.23
CA LEU A 23 1.29 -13.48 3.08
C LEU A 23 0.50 -14.62 2.40
N PRO A 24 0.17 -15.69 3.15
CA PRO A 24 -0.77 -16.70 2.68
C PRO A 24 -2.17 -16.08 2.50
N SER A 25 -2.99 -16.71 1.65
CA SER A 25 -4.31 -16.19 1.24
C SER A 25 -5.29 -15.96 2.39
N ASP A 26 -5.15 -16.67 3.50
CA ASP A 26 -5.96 -16.53 4.71
C ASP A 26 -5.51 -15.39 5.63
N ARG A 27 -4.43 -14.69 5.27
CA ARG A 27 -3.87 -13.52 5.98
C ARG A 27 -3.70 -12.29 5.11
N ASP A 28 -3.66 -12.46 3.79
CA ASP A 28 -3.66 -11.36 2.84
C ASP A 28 -5.04 -10.71 2.81
N ILE A 29 -5.16 -9.50 3.36
CA ILE A 29 -6.44 -8.80 3.46
C ILE A 29 -7.03 -8.47 2.08
N ALA A 30 -6.19 -8.34 1.04
CA ALA A 30 -6.68 -8.12 -0.30
C ALA A 30 -7.32 -9.40 -0.86
N THR A 31 -6.69 -10.55 -0.64
CA THR A 31 -7.29 -11.85 -0.96
C THR A 31 -8.59 -12.09 -0.19
N ILE A 32 -8.60 -11.82 1.12
CA ILE A 32 -9.78 -12.01 1.98
C ILE A 32 -10.93 -11.10 1.52
N SER A 33 -10.63 -9.84 1.16
CA SER A 33 -11.66 -8.83 0.88
C SER A 33 -12.16 -8.83 -0.56
N TRP A 34 -11.31 -9.22 -1.52
CA TRP A 34 -11.62 -9.18 -2.97
C TRP A 34 -11.56 -10.54 -3.66
N GLY A 35 -11.13 -11.60 -2.98
CA GLY A 35 -11.09 -12.98 -3.50
C GLY A 35 -9.70 -13.41 -3.97
N LYS A 36 -9.56 -14.72 -4.28
CA LYS A 36 -8.28 -15.39 -4.62
C LYS A 36 -7.51 -14.85 -5.84
N GLU A 37 -8.14 -13.97 -6.62
CA GLU A 37 -7.51 -13.33 -7.77
C GLU A 37 -6.74 -12.06 -7.39
N TRP A 38 -6.89 -11.62 -6.14
CA TRP A 38 -6.31 -10.39 -5.62
C TRP A 38 -5.38 -10.71 -4.46
N ARG A 39 -4.28 -9.96 -4.39
CA ARG A 39 -3.31 -9.98 -3.28
C ARG A 39 -2.78 -8.59 -3.01
N MET A 40 -2.11 -8.41 -1.88
CA MET A 40 -1.30 -7.23 -1.61
C MET A 40 -0.11 -7.18 -2.60
N PRO A 41 0.42 -5.98 -2.90
CA PRO A 41 1.62 -5.87 -3.71
C PRO A 41 2.80 -6.52 -2.96
N THR A 42 3.72 -7.11 -3.70
CA THR A 42 4.99 -7.54 -3.13
C THR A 42 5.93 -6.34 -2.97
N LYS A 43 6.99 -6.51 -2.17
CA LYS A 43 8.09 -5.53 -2.12
C LYS A 43 8.63 -5.23 -3.53
N GLY A 44 8.93 -6.27 -4.32
CA GLY A 44 9.51 -6.14 -5.66
C GLY A 44 8.61 -5.40 -6.66
N GLU A 45 7.28 -5.50 -6.53
CA GLU A 45 6.36 -4.72 -7.35
C GLU A 45 6.36 -3.23 -6.99
N LEU A 46 6.47 -2.91 -5.69
CA LEU A 46 6.62 -1.53 -5.25
C LEU A 46 8.00 -0.95 -5.60
N GLU A 47 9.06 -1.78 -5.59
CA GLU A 47 10.38 -1.41 -6.09
C GLU A 47 10.31 -1.10 -7.58
N THR A 48 9.71 -2.00 -8.37
CA THR A 48 9.50 -1.81 -9.81
C THR A 48 8.70 -0.55 -10.10
N LEU A 49 7.68 -0.24 -9.28
CA LEU A 49 6.92 1.00 -9.41
C LEU A 49 7.85 2.23 -9.28
N LEU A 50 8.70 2.28 -8.26
CA LEU A 50 9.62 3.40 -8.05
C LEU A 50 10.70 3.47 -9.14
N GLU A 51 11.18 2.32 -9.63
CA GLU A 51 12.18 2.25 -10.69
C GLU A 51 11.63 2.67 -12.06
N LYS A 52 10.42 2.21 -12.40
CA LYS A 52 9.81 2.42 -13.73
C LYS A 52 8.97 3.68 -13.84
N CYS A 53 8.48 4.20 -12.71
CA CYS A 53 7.65 5.41 -12.68
C CYS A 53 8.35 6.59 -12.00
N GLY A 54 9.56 6.38 -11.50
CA GLY A 54 10.27 7.34 -10.65
C GLY A 54 9.52 7.60 -9.36
N GLU A 55 9.82 8.74 -8.74
CA GLU A 55 9.14 9.15 -7.52
C GLU A 55 7.67 9.58 -7.77
N GLY A 56 7.27 9.84 -9.01
CA GLY A 56 5.94 10.39 -9.33
C GLY A 56 5.78 11.85 -8.91
N VAL A 57 4.59 12.40 -9.14
CA VAL A 57 4.28 13.81 -8.90
C VAL A 57 3.22 13.99 -7.82
N TRP A 58 3.38 15.02 -6.99
CA TRP A 58 2.36 15.37 -6.01
C TRP A 58 1.17 16.05 -6.70
N VAL A 59 -0.03 15.60 -6.39
CA VAL A 59 -1.29 16.13 -6.91
C VAL A 59 -2.10 16.69 -5.76
N LYS A 60 -2.54 17.95 -5.88
CA LYS A 60 -3.33 18.63 -4.85
C LYS A 60 -4.83 18.32 -4.94
N ASP A 61 -5.29 17.94 -6.12
CA ASP A 61 -6.67 17.58 -6.41
C ASP A 61 -6.69 16.55 -7.55
N TYR A 62 -6.74 15.27 -7.19
CA TYR A 62 -6.74 14.21 -8.20
C TYR A 62 -8.10 14.14 -8.89
N LYS A 63 -8.14 14.50 -10.18
CA LYS A 63 -9.33 14.43 -11.04
C LYS A 63 -10.56 15.17 -10.48
N GLY A 64 -10.36 16.29 -9.76
CA GLY A 64 -11.44 17.10 -9.20
C GLY A 64 -12.12 16.50 -7.96
N SER A 65 -11.48 15.53 -7.30
CA SER A 65 -12.01 14.88 -6.10
C SER A 65 -11.75 15.64 -4.80
N GLY A 66 -10.89 16.66 -4.81
CA GLY A 66 -10.36 17.32 -3.63
C GLY A 66 -9.33 16.49 -2.86
N ILE A 67 -8.96 15.31 -3.36
CA ILE A 67 -8.04 14.39 -2.68
C ILE A 67 -6.61 14.65 -3.13
N LYS A 68 -5.75 14.97 -2.15
CA LYS A 68 -4.31 15.07 -2.34
C LYS A 68 -3.66 13.70 -2.39
N GLY A 69 -2.53 13.58 -3.08
CA GLY A 69 -1.77 12.34 -3.10
C GLY A 69 -0.64 12.35 -4.11
N ARG A 70 -0.09 11.17 -4.40
CA ARG A 70 0.99 11.01 -5.36
C ARG A 70 0.55 10.20 -6.57
N LEU A 71 0.89 10.72 -7.74
CA LEU A 71 0.57 10.13 -9.04
C LEU A 71 1.85 9.62 -9.68
N PHE A 72 1.94 8.30 -9.82
CA PHE A 72 3.01 7.64 -10.55
C PHE A 72 2.59 7.48 -12.00
N ARG A 73 3.50 7.77 -12.93
CA ARG A 73 3.28 7.60 -14.37
C ARG A 73 4.37 6.69 -14.90
N GLY A 74 3.98 5.68 -15.65
CA GLY A 74 4.93 4.77 -16.29
C GLY A 74 5.86 5.51 -17.25
N VAL A 75 7.15 5.19 -17.19
CA VAL A 75 8.17 5.71 -18.11
C VAL A 75 8.64 4.59 -19.04
N GLY A 76 8.75 4.91 -20.34
CA GLY A 76 9.24 3.99 -21.37
C GLY A 76 8.14 3.23 -22.12
N ASP A 77 8.57 2.50 -23.16
CA ASP A 77 7.68 1.81 -24.09
C ASP A 77 6.81 0.76 -23.37
N GLY A 78 5.48 0.83 -23.60
CA GLY A 78 4.48 -0.04 -22.97
C GLY A 78 3.88 0.48 -21.66
N PHE A 79 4.44 1.55 -21.07
CA PHE A 79 3.97 2.12 -19.80
C PHE A 79 3.49 3.57 -19.87
N THR A 80 3.67 4.26 -21.00
CA THR A 80 3.44 5.71 -21.17
C THR A 80 2.03 6.20 -20.82
N GLU A 81 1.01 5.33 -20.96
CA GLU A 81 -0.39 5.66 -20.65
C GLU A 81 -0.86 5.09 -19.29
N GLN A 82 0.04 4.46 -18.52
CA GLN A 82 -0.29 3.86 -17.24
C GLN A 82 -0.07 4.87 -16.11
N GLU A 83 -1.16 5.21 -15.41
CA GLU A 83 -1.14 6.07 -14.24
C GLU A 83 -1.60 5.33 -12.99
N LEU A 84 -0.90 5.57 -11.88
CA LEU A 84 -1.21 4.98 -10.58
C LEU A 84 -1.26 6.06 -9.50
N PHE A 85 -2.46 6.37 -9.03
CA PHE A 85 -2.65 7.32 -7.94
C PHE A 85 -2.70 6.62 -6.58
N PHE A 86 -2.01 7.20 -5.59
CA PHE A 86 -2.13 6.88 -4.18
C PHE A 86 -2.56 8.14 -3.40
N PRO A 87 -3.70 8.10 -2.68
CA PRO A 87 -4.16 9.22 -1.89
C PRO A 87 -3.29 9.39 -0.65
N ALA A 88 -3.10 10.63 -0.23
CA ALA A 88 -2.47 10.99 1.03
C ALA A 88 -3.39 10.65 2.22
N ALA A 89 -3.64 9.36 2.42
CA ALA A 89 -4.53 8.83 3.44
C ALA A 89 -3.92 8.83 4.84
N GLY A 90 -2.60 9.05 4.94
CA GLY A 90 -1.87 8.88 6.19
C GLY A 90 -1.87 7.43 6.69
N TYR A 91 -1.64 7.29 7.99
CA TYR A 91 -1.69 6.01 8.70
C TYR A 91 -2.36 6.18 10.07
N CYS A 92 -2.80 5.06 10.63
CA CYS A 92 -3.35 4.95 11.97
C CYS A 92 -2.33 4.31 12.91
N TYR A 93 -2.10 4.93 14.07
CA TYR A 93 -1.27 4.39 15.14
C TYR A 93 -1.97 4.63 16.47
N ASN A 94 -2.13 3.56 17.26
CA ASN A 94 -2.79 3.61 18.56
C ASN A 94 -4.21 4.24 18.53
N GLY A 95 -4.94 4.10 17.42
CA GLY A 95 -6.27 4.66 17.22
C GLY A 95 -6.31 6.09 16.67
N ASP A 96 -5.17 6.78 16.62
CA ASP A 96 -5.03 8.13 16.08
C ASP A 96 -4.57 8.10 14.63
N PHE A 97 -5.01 9.09 13.85
CA PHE A 97 -4.63 9.24 12.44
C PHE A 97 -3.57 10.32 12.26
N TYR A 98 -2.52 9.99 11.52
CA TYR A 98 -1.36 10.86 11.26
C TYR A 98 -1.18 11.10 9.77
N ASN A 99 -0.62 12.26 9.40
CA ASN A 99 -0.26 12.64 8.03
C ASN A 99 -1.42 12.67 6.99
N VAL A 100 -2.68 12.65 7.43
CA VAL A 100 -3.85 12.74 6.55
C VAL A 100 -3.77 14.03 5.72
N GLY A 101 -3.78 13.88 4.39
CA GLY A 101 -3.65 14.98 3.43
C GLY A 101 -2.23 15.51 3.22
N ALA A 102 -1.23 15.00 3.96
CA ALA A 102 0.18 15.41 3.89
C ALA A 102 1.10 14.30 3.34
N GLY A 103 0.75 13.03 3.56
CA GLY A 103 1.46 11.87 3.05
C GLY A 103 0.58 10.62 3.06
N GLY A 104 1.11 9.51 2.58
CA GLY A 104 0.41 8.23 2.61
C GLY A 104 1.36 7.05 2.60
N ASP A 105 0.77 5.93 3.01
CA ASP A 105 1.48 4.69 3.29
C ASP A 105 0.71 3.53 2.64
N CYS A 106 1.39 2.66 1.92
CA CYS A 106 0.80 1.46 1.33
C CYS A 106 1.61 0.21 1.70
N TRP A 107 0.98 -0.72 2.40
CA TRP A 107 1.61 -1.99 2.76
C TRP A 107 1.94 -2.84 1.54
N SER A 108 3.08 -3.53 1.61
CA SER A 108 3.32 -4.75 0.86
C SER A 108 2.83 -5.97 1.66
N GLY A 109 2.60 -7.08 0.97
CA GLY A 109 2.33 -8.38 1.59
C GLY A 109 3.57 -9.11 2.09
N VAL A 110 4.73 -8.45 2.21
CA VAL A 110 6.02 -9.09 2.53
C VAL A 110 6.56 -8.54 3.86
N PRO A 111 6.94 -9.41 4.82
CA PRO A 111 7.58 -8.99 6.06
C PRO A 111 9.00 -8.43 5.80
N ASP A 112 9.42 -7.51 6.66
CA ASP A 112 10.78 -6.95 6.64
C ASP A 112 11.63 -7.50 7.80
N SER A 113 11.03 -7.57 8.99
CA SER A 113 11.67 -8.08 10.20
C SER A 113 10.64 -8.83 11.07
N GLY A 114 11.05 -9.27 12.27
CA GLY A 114 10.14 -9.94 13.21
C GLY A 114 8.88 -9.11 13.57
N TYR A 115 8.96 -7.79 13.51
CA TYR A 115 7.83 -6.89 13.86
C TYR A 115 7.39 -5.99 12.71
N ASP A 116 8.16 -5.93 11.62
CA ASP A 116 7.97 -4.98 10.54
C ASP A 116 7.53 -5.65 9.24
N ALA A 117 6.84 -4.88 8.40
CA ALA A 117 6.59 -5.22 7.01
C ALA A 117 7.08 -4.10 6.09
N TRP A 118 7.35 -4.44 4.84
CA TRP A 118 7.70 -3.46 3.82
C TRP A 118 6.46 -2.64 3.44
N TYR A 119 6.63 -1.33 3.30
CA TYR A 119 5.60 -0.42 2.83
C TYR A 119 6.18 0.66 1.94
N LEU A 120 5.34 1.20 1.05
CA LEU A 120 5.61 2.40 0.28
C LEU A 120 5.16 3.62 1.08
N TYR A 121 6.11 4.48 1.44
CA TYR A 121 5.84 5.81 1.97
C TYR A 121 5.87 6.83 0.83
N PHE A 122 5.03 7.86 0.92
CA PHE A 122 5.17 9.06 0.09
C PHE A 122 4.65 10.33 0.76
N ASN A 123 5.22 11.46 0.37
CA ASN A 123 4.71 12.80 0.67
C ASN A 123 4.87 13.71 -0.56
N SER A 124 4.73 15.02 -0.39
CA SER A 124 4.85 15.97 -1.50
C SER A 124 6.27 16.10 -2.08
N GLY A 125 7.30 15.70 -1.32
CA GLY A 125 8.69 15.78 -1.73
C GLY A 125 9.23 14.49 -2.34
N TYR A 126 8.94 13.34 -1.73
CA TYR A 126 9.60 12.07 -2.06
C TYR A 126 8.76 10.82 -1.75
N ALA A 127 9.19 9.67 -2.27
CA ALA A 127 8.61 8.34 -2.02
C ALA A 127 9.71 7.29 -2.05
N TYR A 128 9.57 6.31 -1.18
CA TYR A 128 10.57 5.26 -0.97
C TYR A 128 9.91 4.08 -0.27
N LEU A 129 10.64 2.97 -0.25
CA LEU A 129 10.30 1.79 0.53
C LEU A 129 11.07 1.77 1.85
N ASN A 130 10.39 1.34 2.91
CA ASN A 130 11.00 1.12 4.22
C ASN A 130 10.24 0.03 5.00
N GLY A 131 10.73 -0.32 6.18
CA GLY A 131 10.04 -1.14 7.17
C GLY A 131 9.18 -0.30 8.11
N SER A 132 8.00 -0.80 8.48
CA SER A 132 7.16 -0.22 9.52
C SER A 132 6.48 -1.30 10.35
N TYR A 133 6.20 -0.98 11.61
CA TYR A 133 5.55 -1.91 12.53
C TYR A 133 4.21 -2.38 11.99
N ARG A 134 4.01 -3.71 11.98
CA ARG A 134 2.78 -4.34 11.46
C ARG A 134 1.52 -4.00 12.28
N CYS A 135 1.68 -3.39 13.46
CA CYS A 135 0.56 -2.86 14.25
C CYS A 135 0.01 -1.52 13.73
N ASN A 136 0.70 -0.86 12.79
CA ASN A 136 0.22 0.36 12.15
C ASN A 136 -0.88 0.06 11.14
N GLY A 137 -1.96 0.83 11.19
CA GLY A 137 -3.01 0.80 10.18
C GLY A 137 -2.62 1.65 8.97
N GLN A 138 -2.07 1.03 7.93
CA GLN A 138 -1.76 1.71 6.66
C GLN A 138 -2.69 1.25 5.54
N SER A 139 -2.67 1.97 4.41
CA SER A 139 -3.51 1.59 3.27
C SER A 139 -3.04 0.28 2.65
N VAL A 140 -3.99 -0.44 2.04
CA VAL A 140 -3.71 -1.64 1.26
C VAL A 140 -4.24 -1.45 -0.15
N ARG A 141 -3.48 -1.89 -1.14
CA ARG A 141 -3.88 -1.93 -2.54
C ARG A 141 -3.97 -3.37 -3.01
N ALA A 142 -5.08 -3.74 -3.62
CA ALA A 142 -5.19 -5.03 -4.29
C ALA A 142 -4.49 -4.97 -5.66
N VAL A 143 -3.69 -5.98 -5.96
CA VAL A 143 -3.10 -6.23 -7.29
C VAL A 143 -3.50 -7.61 -7.78
N CYS A 144 -3.51 -7.80 -9.11
CA CYS A 144 -3.84 -9.10 -9.69
C CYS A 144 -2.80 -10.15 -9.29
N ALA A 145 -3.26 -11.31 -8.82
CA ALA A 145 -2.40 -12.43 -8.47
C ALA A 145 -1.90 -13.22 -9.71
N LYS A 146 -2.53 -13.02 -10.87
CA LYS A 146 -2.16 -13.65 -12.14
C LYS A 146 -1.23 -12.72 -12.91
N ASN A 147 -0.05 -13.23 -13.29
CA ASN A 147 0.83 -12.62 -14.29
C ASN A 147 0.40 -13.04 -15.69
#